data_AF-A0A0E0JJN8-F1
#
_entry.id   AF-A0A0E0JJN8-F1
#
_cell.length_a   1.000
_cell.length_b   1.000
_cell.length_c   1.000
_cell.angle_alpha   90.00
_cell.angle_beta   90.00
_cell.angle_gamma   90.00
#
_symmetry.space_group_name_H-M   'P 1'
#
loop_
_entity.id
_entity.type
_entity.pdbx_description
1 polymer ?
#
loop_
_entity_poly.entity_id
_entity_poly.type
_entity_poly.pdbx_seq_one_letter_code
_entity_poly.pdbx_strand_id
1 'polypeptide(L)'
;MRRMTRMRGGDKRAREGVPHPPDQSTTLKQHRDDDVSEGQAVKNQKVLWDKALEMRFLLQKAFSTSNKLPKEPIRSMFCDHNQEIEQGYLDLLNSSKQTLGSMMELQEALLERNRATKDVIDTENSSELNGEDDEWSEVQKLQKRITPFRNSEIDKWQRKTQVTTGAAALKGKLHAFNQNISDQVTSYMRDPSRMINRMHLRKSTLGVFGEEVGEHENSKEEHNTEGDPELIDDSEFYQQLLKEFLESCDAGASESAFYALKKHQHKKRKLVDRRASKSRKIRYHVHEKIANFMAPVPMVIPPMAPKLFENLFGMGNQKSTTAE
;
A
#
# COMPACT_ATOMS: atom_id res chain seq x y z
N MET A 1 62.61 -85.68 26.29
CA MET A 1 61.17 -85.58 26.60
C MET A 1 60.80 -84.11 26.72
N ARG A 2 60.19 -83.54 25.68
CA ARG A 2 59.74 -82.13 25.62
C ARG A 2 58.52 -81.96 26.53
N ARG A 3 58.53 -80.99 27.46
CA ARG A 3 57.33 -80.50 28.16
C ARG A 3 57.16 -79.01 27.87
N MET A 4 55.93 -78.70 27.48
CA MET A 4 55.48 -77.44 26.90
C MET A 4 55.55 -76.24 27.83
N THR A 5 55.88 -75.12 27.19
CA THR A 5 55.67 -73.72 27.52
C THR A 5 54.26 -73.41 28.01
N ARG A 6 54.12 -72.61 29.08
CA ARG A 6 52.90 -71.84 29.37
C ARG A 6 53.28 -70.40 29.70
N MET A 7 53.27 -69.55 28.67
CA MET A 7 53.34 -68.10 28.78
C MET A 7 52.08 -67.60 29.51
N ARG A 8 52.27 -66.76 30.52
CA ARG A 8 51.23 -66.01 31.21
C ARG A 8 51.59 -64.53 31.04
N GLY A 9 50.78 -63.76 30.33
CA GLY A 9 50.94 -62.31 30.33
C GLY A 9 50.44 -61.62 29.06
N GLY A 10 49.32 -60.88 29.21
CA GLY A 10 49.03 -59.72 28.37
C GLY A 10 47.93 -59.90 27.34
N ASP A 11 46.67 -59.98 27.78
CA ASP A 11 45.54 -59.65 26.92
C ASP A 11 44.99 -58.28 27.37
N LYS A 12 45.61 -57.20 26.88
CA LYS A 12 45.07 -55.84 27.00
C LYS A 12 43.93 -55.70 25.98
N ARG A 13 42.75 -56.20 26.32
CA ARG A 13 41.52 -55.76 25.64
C ARG A 13 41.33 -54.28 25.96
N ALA A 14 41.59 -53.43 24.98
CA ALA A 14 41.13 -52.06 24.98
C ALA A 14 39.61 -52.08 25.18
N ARG A 15 39.14 -51.61 26.34
CA ARG A 15 37.73 -51.29 26.54
C ARG A 15 37.46 -50.09 25.65
N GLU A 16 36.67 -50.31 24.61
CA GLU A 16 36.01 -49.26 23.85
C GLU A 16 35.38 -48.28 24.85
N GLY A 17 35.78 -47.01 24.73
CA GLY A 17 35.20 -45.92 25.51
C GLY A 17 33.73 -45.80 25.15
N VAL A 18 32.86 -46.22 26.07
CA VAL A 18 31.43 -45.86 26.03
C VAL A 18 31.35 -44.33 26.00
N PRO A 19 30.65 -43.72 25.04
CA PRO A 19 30.46 -42.27 25.02
C PRO A 19 29.79 -41.85 26.33
N HIS A 20 30.45 -40.99 27.11
CA HIS A 20 29.82 -40.36 28.26
C HIS A 20 28.57 -39.62 27.76
N PRO A 21 27.39 -39.80 28.39
CA PRO A 21 26.21 -39.01 28.05
C PRO A 21 26.56 -37.51 28.22
N PRO A 22 26.03 -36.63 27.35
CA PRO A 22 26.32 -35.21 27.44
C PRO A 22 25.98 -34.71 28.84
N ASP A 23 26.93 -34.00 29.45
CA ASP A 23 26.77 -33.40 30.77
C ASP A 23 25.56 -32.47 30.73
N GLN A 24 24.57 -32.71 31.60
CA GLN A 24 23.32 -31.92 31.63
C GLN A 24 23.60 -30.42 31.78
N SER A 25 24.73 -30.05 32.40
CA SER A 25 25.15 -28.66 32.53
C SER A 25 25.59 -28.01 31.21
N THR A 26 26.15 -28.78 30.27
CA THR A 26 26.54 -28.29 28.95
C THR A 26 25.34 -28.18 28.03
N THR A 27 24.39 -29.12 28.10
CA THR A 27 23.12 -29.04 27.36
C THR A 27 22.27 -27.83 27.79
N LEU A 28 22.20 -27.53 29.09
CA LEU A 28 21.48 -26.35 29.59
C LEU A 28 22.14 -25.03 29.16
N LYS A 29 23.47 -24.98 29.13
CA LYS A 29 24.20 -23.80 28.62
C LYS A 29 23.96 -23.61 27.12
N GLN A 30 24.01 -24.69 26.34
CA GLN A 30 23.71 -24.66 24.90
C GLN A 30 22.30 -24.13 24.65
N HIS A 31 21.29 -24.66 25.34
CA HIS A 31 19.90 -24.20 25.17
C HIS A 31 19.75 -22.70 25.49
N ARG A 32 20.41 -22.22 26.55
CA ARG A 32 20.38 -20.81 26.90
C ARG A 32 21.06 -19.94 25.84
N ASP A 33 22.20 -20.38 25.32
CA ASP A 33 22.95 -19.62 24.31
C ASP A 33 22.19 -19.63 22.96
N ASP A 34 21.49 -20.73 22.64
CA ASP A 34 20.55 -20.83 21.52
C ASP A 34 19.35 -19.87 21.68
N ASP A 35 18.72 -19.84 22.86
CA ASP A 35 17.62 -18.91 23.17
C ASP A 35 18.05 -17.45 23.02
N VAL A 36 19.28 -17.11 23.42
CA VAL A 36 19.86 -15.77 23.25
C VAL A 36 20.07 -15.45 21.78
N SER A 37 20.58 -16.39 21.00
CA SER A 37 20.78 -16.25 19.55
C SER A 37 19.44 -16.06 18.82
N GLU A 38 18.43 -16.86 19.15
CA GLU A 38 17.07 -16.73 18.61
C GLU A 38 16.47 -15.36 18.96
N GLY A 39 16.59 -14.93 20.22
CA GLY A 39 16.14 -13.62 20.67
C GLY A 39 16.80 -12.48 19.88
N GLN A 40 18.10 -12.58 19.58
CA GLN A 40 18.80 -11.59 18.76
C GLN A 40 18.32 -11.62 17.29
N ALA A 41 18.09 -12.81 16.74
CA ALA A 41 17.54 -12.95 15.39
C ALA A 41 16.16 -12.29 15.26
N VAL A 42 15.27 -12.47 16.24
CA VAL A 42 13.95 -11.83 16.26
C VAL A 42 14.06 -10.30 16.32
N LYS A 43 14.98 -9.76 17.13
CA LYS A 43 15.24 -8.31 17.17
C LYS A 43 15.69 -7.79 15.80
N ASN A 44 16.61 -8.48 15.14
CA ASN A 44 17.10 -8.09 13.82
C ASN A 44 15.99 -8.15 12.76
N GLN A 45 15.14 -9.19 12.79
CA GLN A 45 13.98 -9.30 11.91
C GLN A 45 13.00 -8.14 12.10
N LYS A 46 12.74 -7.74 13.35
CA LYS A 46 11.90 -6.57 13.66
C LYS A 46 12.48 -5.29 13.06
N VAL A 47 13.79 -5.07 13.21
CA VAL A 47 14.47 -3.90 12.62
C VAL A 47 14.35 -3.90 11.09
N LEU A 48 14.55 -5.05 10.43
CA LEU A 48 14.40 -5.17 8.98
C LEU A 48 12.96 -4.87 8.53
N TRP A 49 11.97 -5.38 9.26
CA TRP A 49 10.56 -5.13 8.99
C TRP A 49 10.19 -3.65 9.14
N ASP A 50 10.62 -3.02 10.23
CA ASP A 50 10.36 -1.60 10.48
C ASP A 50 10.99 -0.72 9.37
N LYS A 51 12.20 -1.07 8.92
CA LYS A 51 12.86 -0.38 7.79
C LYS A 51 12.16 -0.63 6.45
N ALA A 52 11.62 -1.82 6.21
CA ALA A 52 10.83 -2.10 5.02
C ALA A 52 9.53 -1.27 4.98
N LEU A 53 8.85 -1.12 6.13
CA LEU A 53 7.68 -0.26 6.26
C LEU A 53 8.02 1.21 6.07
N GLU A 54 9.12 1.68 6.63
CA GLU A 54 9.61 3.04 6.44
C GLU A 54 9.85 3.35 4.95
N MET A 55 10.53 2.47 4.22
CA MET A 55 10.72 2.59 2.77
C MET A 55 9.37 2.68 2.03
N ARG A 56 8.42 1.79 2.36
CA ARG A 56 7.08 1.81 1.76
C ARG A 56 6.35 3.13 2.04
N PHE A 57 6.45 3.69 3.24
CA PHE A 57 5.81 4.95 3.59
C PHE A 57 6.42 6.15 2.87
N LEU A 58 7.75 6.18 2.71
CA LEU A 58 8.45 7.21 1.95
C LEU A 58 8.04 7.20 0.48
N LEU A 59 7.84 6.01 -0.11
CA LEU A 59 7.41 5.85 -1.50
C LEU A 59 5.95 6.27 -1.75
N GLN A 60 5.09 6.30 -0.73
CA GLN A 60 3.65 6.57 -0.92
C GLN A 60 3.38 7.87 -1.66
N LYS A 61 4.08 8.95 -1.29
CA LYS A 61 3.85 10.25 -1.91
C LYS A 61 4.26 10.21 -3.39
N ALA A 62 5.45 9.71 -3.68
CA ALA A 62 5.97 9.58 -5.03
C ALA A 62 5.03 8.76 -5.93
N PHE A 63 4.57 7.61 -5.44
CA PHE A 63 3.58 6.76 -6.12
C PHE A 63 2.26 7.49 -6.39
N SER A 64 1.68 8.16 -5.38
CA SER A 64 0.43 8.90 -5.59
C SER A 64 0.58 10.10 -6.55
N THR A 65 1.77 10.70 -6.63
CA THR A 65 2.04 11.84 -7.51
C THR A 65 2.38 11.43 -8.94
N SER A 66 2.95 10.24 -9.16
CA SER A 66 3.24 9.75 -10.51
C SER A 66 1.97 9.57 -11.34
N ASN A 67 0.84 9.24 -10.69
CA ASN A 67 -0.49 9.20 -11.32
C ASN A 67 -0.96 10.53 -11.92
N LYS A 68 -0.29 11.66 -11.61
CA LYS A 68 -0.61 12.97 -12.19
C LYS A 68 0.26 13.33 -13.39
N LEU A 69 1.30 12.53 -13.67
CA LEU A 69 2.22 12.82 -14.76
C LEU A 69 1.47 12.74 -16.11
N PRO A 70 1.74 13.69 -17.02
CA PRO A 70 1.23 13.65 -18.38
C PRO A 70 1.56 12.32 -19.06
N LYS A 71 0.59 11.80 -19.80
CA LYS A 71 0.74 10.64 -20.68
C LYS A 71 1.02 11.10 -22.11
N GLU A 72 1.42 10.19 -22.99
CA GLU A 72 1.53 10.51 -24.41
C GLU A 72 0.16 10.85 -25.02
N PRO A 73 0.07 11.81 -25.96
CA PRO A 73 1.16 12.60 -26.56
C PRO A 73 1.54 13.87 -25.77
N ILE A 74 0.80 14.21 -24.71
CA ILE A 74 0.94 15.46 -23.94
C ILE A 74 2.33 15.54 -23.29
N ARG A 75 2.85 14.41 -22.81
CA ARG A 75 4.22 14.32 -22.27
C ARG A 75 5.25 14.84 -23.27
N SER A 76 5.23 14.33 -24.50
CA SER A 76 6.16 14.76 -25.55
C SER A 76 6.03 16.26 -25.83
N MET A 77 4.79 16.77 -25.92
CA MET A 77 4.57 18.22 -26.11
C MET A 77 5.18 19.07 -24.98
N PHE A 78 5.10 18.63 -23.72
CA PHE A 78 5.73 19.35 -22.61
C PHE A 78 7.26 19.31 -22.67
N CYS A 79 7.84 18.15 -23.01
CA CYS A 79 9.29 18.02 -23.17
C CYS A 79 9.81 18.88 -24.32
N ASP A 80 9.13 18.86 -25.48
CA ASP A 80 9.48 19.65 -26.66
C ASP A 80 9.41 21.16 -26.39
N HIS A 81 8.48 21.58 -25.51
CA HIS A 81 8.30 22.98 -25.15
C HIS A 81 9.32 23.50 -24.12
N ASN A 82 9.76 22.64 -23.19
CA ASN A 82 10.67 23.03 -22.13
C ASN A 82 11.69 21.92 -21.79
N GLN A 83 12.97 22.22 -22.07
CA GLN A 83 14.09 21.33 -21.80
C GLN A 83 14.28 21.00 -20.31
N GLU A 84 13.89 21.88 -19.39
CA GLU A 84 13.91 21.59 -17.95
C GLU A 84 12.93 20.46 -17.58
N ILE A 85 11.80 20.38 -18.28
CA ILE A 85 10.82 19.30 -18.08
C ILE A 85 11.40 17.99 -18.58
N GLU A 86 12.01 17.99 -19.77
CA GLU A 86 12.70 16.82 -20.32
C GLU A 86 13.78 16.31 -19.35
N GLN A 87 14.63 17.21 -18.85
CA GLN A 87 15.65 16.86 -17.85
C GLN A 87 15.03 16.30 -16.57
N GLY A 88 13.94 16.89 -16.08
CA GLY A 88 13.21 16.40 -14.91
C GLY A 88 12.66 14.98 -15.09
N TYR A 89 12.20 14.61 -16.28
CA TYR A 89 11.80 13.23 -16.60
C TYR A 89 12.98 12.27 -16.63
N LEU A 90 14.12 12.68 -17.20
CA LEU A 90 15.35 11.87 -17.21
C LEU A 90 15.84 11.61 -15.78
N ASP A 91 15.86 12.65 -14.94
CA ASP A 91 16.28 12.55 -13.54
C ASP A 91 15.33 11.65 -12.74
N LEU A 92 14.01 11.79 -12.95
CA LEU A 92 12.99 10.94 -12.33
C LEU A 92 13.18 9.47 -12.73
N LEU A 93 13.40 9.20 -14.02
CA LEU A 93 13.60 7.84 -14.52
C LEU A 93 14.87 7.23 -13.93
N ASN A 94 16.00 7.95 -13.96
CA ASN A 94 17.26 7.50 -13.39
C ASN A 94 17.16 7.23 -11.89
N SER A 95 16.54 8.14 -11.12
CA SER A 95 16.33 7.96 -9.68
C SER A 95 15.41 6.78 -9.37
N SER A 96 14.37 6.56 -10.18
CA SER A 96 13.45 5.42 -10.04
C SER A 96 14.17 4.10 -10.30
N LYS A 97 14.98 4.03 -11.37
CA LYS A 97 15.81 2.86 -11.71
C LYS A 97 16.82 2.55 -10.63
N GLN A 98 17.53 3.56 -10.12
CA GLN A 98 18.48 3.37 -9.02
C GLN A 98 17.80 2.85 -7.75
N THR A 99 16.64 3.42 -7.40
CA THR A 99 15.85 2.98 -6.24
C THR A 99 15.41 1.52 -6.39
N LEU A 100 14.89 1.15 -7.56
CA LEU A 100 14.50 -0.22 -7.87
C LEU A 100 15.69 -1.18 -7.78
N GLY A 101 16.83 -0.81 -8.37
CA GLY A 101 18.07 -1.59 -8.30
C GLY A 101 18.53 -1.83 -6.85
N SER A 102 18.58 -0.78 -6.02
CA SER A 102 18.91 -0.91 -4.60
C SER A 102 17.94 -1.82 -3.82
N MET A 103 16.64 -1.78 -4.15
CA MET A 103 15.66 -2.68 -3.53
C MET A 103 15.88 -4.14 -3.95
N MET A 104 16.23 -4.38 -5.21
CA MET A 104 16.53 -5.71 -5.73
C MET A 104 17.81 -6.26 -5.11
N GLU A 105 18.90 -5.49 -5.09
CA GLU A 105 20.17 -5.86 -4.43
C GLU A 105 19.96 -6.23 -2.96
N LEU A 106 19.13 -5.47 -2.24
CA LEU A 106 18.77 -5.79 -0.85
C LEU A 106 18.03 -7.14 -0.76
N GLN A 107 17.06 -7.38 -1.64
CA GLN A 107 16.33 -8.65 -1.68
C GLN A 107 17.27 -9.83 -1.98
N GLU A 108 18.20 -9.69 -2.92
CA GLU A 108 19.19 -10.71 -3.22
C GLU A 108 20.10 -10.98 -2.02
N ALA A 109 20.64 -9.94 -1.40
CA ALA A 109 21.51 -10.07 -0.23
C ALA A 109 20.80 -10.76 0.95
N LEU A 110 19.49 -10.52 1.13
CA LEU A 110 18.67 -11.20 2.13
C LEU A 110 18.45 -12.68 1.77
N LEU A 111 18.26 -12.99 0.50
CA LEU A 111 18.08 -14.37 0.02
C LEU A 111 19.36 -15.18 0.15
N GLU A 112 20.50 -14.65 -0.28
CA GLU A 112 21.80 -15.34 -0.25
C GLU A 112 22.25 -15.69 1.17
N ARG A 113 21.94 -14.81 2.13
CA ARG A 113 22.25 -15.01 3.55
C ARG A 113 21.35 -16.03 4.21
N ASN A 114 20.18 -16.32 3.64
CA ASN A 114 19.26 -17.31 4.18
C ASN A 114 19.52 -18.69 3.57
N ARG A 115 20.23 -19.54 4.32
CA ARG A 115 20.58 -20.90 3.89
C ARG A 115 19.36 -21.75 3.53
N ALA A 116 18.25 -21.56 4.24
CA ALA A 116 16.99 -22.30 3.99
C ALA A 116 16.36 -21.95 2.63
N THR A 117 16.74 -20.83 2.03
CA THR A 117 16.26 -20.43 0.71
C THR A 117 17.01 -21.16 -0.42
N LYS A 118 18.29 -21.52 -0.22
CA LYS A 118 19.12 -22.16 -1.26
C LYS A 118 18.58 -23.54 -1.65
N ASP A 119 18.28 -24.37 -0.65
CA ASP A 119 17.79 -25.75 -0.88
C ASP A 119 16.43 -25.79 -1.63
N VAL A 120 15.59 -24.78 -1.41
CA VAL A 120 14.26 -24.68 -2.04
C VAL A 120 14.33 -24.08 -3.44
N ILE A 121 15.24 -23.12 -3.67
CA ILE A 121 15.40 -22.42 -4.96
C ILE A 121 16.04 -23.33 -6.02
N ASP A 122 17.07 -24.10 -5.65
CA ASP A 122 17.83 -24.91 -6.60
C ASP A 122 17.00 -26.06 -7.21
N THR A 123 15.88 -26.41 -6.58
CA THR A 123 15.00 -27.50 -7.03
C THR A 123 14.03 -27.07 -8.14
N GLU A 124 13.64 -25.80 -8.24
CA GLU A 124 12.62 -25.30 -9.18
C GLU A 124 13.16 -24.49 -10.38
N ASN A 125 14.43 -24.07 -10.36
CA ASN A 125 15.04 -23.21 -11.38
C ASN A 125 15.42 -23.91 -12.71
N SER A 126 14.96 -25.13 -12.98
CA SER A 126 15.30 -25.89 -14.20
C SER A 126 14.54 -25.46 -15.47
N SER A 127 13.81 -24.34 -15.44
CA SER A 127 13.08 -23.82 -16.60
C SER A 127 13.60 -22.43 -17.01
N GLU A 128 14.43 -22.44 -18.05
CA GLU A 128 14.94 -21.24 -18.73
C GLU A 128 13.78 -20.39 -19.27
N LEU A 129 13.85 -19.08 -19.05
CA LEU A 129 12.91 -18.11 -19.61
C LEU A 129 13.68 -17.14 -20.50
N ASN A 130 13.59 -17.38 -21.81
CA ASN A 130 13.91 -16.41 -22.85
C ASN A 130 12.82 -15.34 -22.87
N GLY A 131 13.17 -14.12 -22.49
CA GLY A 131 12.32 -12.93 -22.58
C GLY A 131 13.20 -11.69 -22.70
N GLU A 132 12.70 -10.69 -23.45
CA GLU A 132 13.39 -9.42 -23.69
C GLU A 132 13.84 -8.77 -22.37
N ASP A 133 15.09 -8.30 -22.38
CA ASP A 133 15.85 -7.77 -21.24
C ASP A 133 15.39 -6.35 -20.88
N ASP A 134 14.18 -6.23 -20.33
CA ASP A 134 13.71 -4.99 -19.68
C ASP A 134 13.78 -5.13 -18.15
N GLU A 135 13.90 -4.01 -17.45
CA GLU A 135 14.07 -3.91 -15.98
C GLU A 135 12.98 -4.67 -15.21
N TRP A 136 11.77 -4.72 -15.77
CA TRP A 136 10.66 -5.48 -15.19
C TRP A 136 10.86 -7.00 -15.24
N SER A 137 11.58 -7.50 -16.26
CA SER A 137 11.89 -8.93 -16.39
C SER A 137 12.79 -9.42 -15.26
N GLU A 138 13.78 -8.61 -14.84
CA GLU A 138 14.67 -8.93 -13.73
C GLU A 138 13.91 -8.96 -12.39
N VAL A 139 13.00 -8.00 -12.16
CA VAL A 139 12.10 -8.01 -11.00
C VAL A 139 11.27 -9.29 -10.97
N GLN A 140 10.72 -9.72 -12.11
CA GLN A 140 9.95 -10.94 -12.20
C GLN A 140 10.79 -12.20 -11.94
N LYS A 141 12.02 -12.27 -12.47
CA LYS A 141 12.94 -13.39 -12.23
C LYS A 141 13.22 -13.54 -10.73
N LEU A 142 13.55 -12.43 -10.05
CA LEU A 142 13.78 -12.42 -8.61
C LEU A 142 12.53 -12.85 -7.82
N GLN A 143 11.35 -12.36 -8.21
CA GLN A 143 10.09 -12.70 -7.55
C GLN A 143 9.69 -14.17 -7.76
N LYS A 144 9.96 -14.74 -8.94
CA LYS A 144 9.77 -16.18 -9.20
C LYS A 144 10.70 -17.00 -8.33
N ARG A 145 11.98 -16.63 -8.26
CA ARG A 145 13.00 -17.30 -7.43
C ARG A 145 12.59 -17.38 -5.96
N ILE A 146 12.06 -16.30 -5.36
CA ILE A 146 11.65 -16.29 -3.95
C ILE A 146 10.31 -17.00 -3.67
N THR A 147 9.45 -17.17 -4.68
CA THR A 147 8.06 -17.63 -4.50
C THR A 147 7.92 -18.98 -3.77
N PRO A 148 8.64 -20.06 -4.12
CA PRO A 148 8.47 -21.34 -3.43
C PRO A 148 8.89 -21.28 -1.95
N PHE A 149 10.01 -20.63 -1.65
CA PHE A 149 10.46 -20.42 -0.28
C PHE A 149 9.44 -19.59 0.53
N ARG A 150 8.99 -18.46 -0.03
CA ARG A 150 7.99 -17.58 0.60
C ARG A 150 6.71 -18.35 0.94
N ASN A 151 6.15 -19.06 -0.03
CA ASN A 151 4.89 -19.80 0.17
C ASN A 151 5.04 -20.88 1.23
N SER A 152 6.13 -21.68 1.17
CA SER A 152 6.42 -22.74 2.14
C SER A 152 6.52 -22.22 3.57
N GLU A 153 7.29 -21.15 3.80
CA GLU A 153 7.47 -20.60 5.14
C GLU A 153 6.20 -19.89 5.65
N ILE A 154 5.47 -19.14 4.81
CA ILE A 154 4.19 -18.53 5.20
C ILE A 154 3.20 -19.59 5.69
N ASP A 155 3.03 -20.68 4.93
CA ASP A 155 2.07 -21.74 5.28
C ASP A 155 2.52 -22.51 6.52
N LYS A 156 3.83 -22.67 6.73
CA LYS A 156 4.40 -23.25 7.95
C LYS A 156 4.11 -22.38 9.18
N TRP A 157 4.33 -21.07 9.09
CA TRP A 157 4.05 -20.15 10.20
C TRP A 157 2.56 -19.98 10.46
N GLN A 158 1.71 -19.99 9.43
CA GLN A 158 0.26 -20.05 9.55
C GLN A 158 -0.16 -21.29 10.37
N ARG A 159 0.31 -22.49 9.99
CA ARG A 159 0.01 -23.73 10.69
C ARG A 159 0.46 -23.69 12.14
N LYS A 160 1.70 -23.23 12.40
CA LYS A 160 2.24 -23.10 13.76
C LYS A 160 1.38 -22.17 14.62
N THR A 161 1.01 -21.01 14.09
CA THR A 161 0.18 -20.02 14.78
C THR A 161 -1.20 -20.56 15.11
N GLN A 162 -1.84 -21.29 14.19
CA GLN A 162 -3.15 -21.90 14.41
C GLN A 162 -3.14 -22.98 15.49
N VAL A 163 -2.05 -23.77 15.57
CA VAL A 163 -1.87 -24.79 16.61
C VAL A 163 -1.67 -24.12 17.97
N THR A 164 -0.80 -23.11 18.06
CA THR A 164 -0.50 -22.41 19.31
C THR A 164 -1.68 -21.62 19.88
N THR A 165 -2.51 -21.01 19.02
CA THR A 165 -3.66 -20.20 19.44
C THR A 165 -4.92 -21.02 19.76
N GLY A 166 -4.89 -22.34 19.57
CA GLY A 166 -6.08 -23.20 19.71
C GLY A 166 -7.16 -22.95 18.65
N ALA A 167 -6.90 -22.08 17.67
CA ALA A 167 -7.82 -21.76 16.58
C ALA A 167 -8.15 -22.98 15.71
N ALA A 168 -7.30 -24.02 15.73
CA ALA A 168 -7.58 -25.31 15.10
C ALA A 168 -8.85 -25.99 15.62
N ALA A 169 -9.25 -25.76 16.89
CA ALA A 169 -10.46 -26.34 17.48
C ALA A 169 -11.76 -25.60 17.08
N LEU A 170 -11.67 -24.37 16.59
CA LEU A 170 -12.81 -23.52 16.18
C LEU A 170 -13.21 -23.71 14.71
N LYS A 171 -12.47 -24.54 13.95
CA LYS A 171 -12.49 -24.64 12.47
C LYS A 171 -13.65 -25.43 11.84
N GLY A 172 -14.57 -25.97 12.62
CA GLY A 172 -15.57 -26.93 12.10
C GLY A 172 -16.55 -26.40 11.04
N LYS A 173 -16.56 -25.10 10.68
CA LYS A 173 -17.63 -24.50 9.85
C LYS A 173 -17.22 -23.53 8.73
N LEU A 174 -15.94 -23.27 8.48
CA LEU A 174 -15.55 -22.33 7.40
C LEU A 174 -14.38 -22.83 6.54
N HIS A 175 -14.65 -23.02 5.25
CA HIS A 175 -13.69 -23.56 4.27
C HIS A 175 -12.46 -22.66 4.05
N ALA A 176 -12.63 -21.33 4.13
CA ALA A 176 -11.54 -20.37 3.95
C ALA A 176 -10.46 -20.49 5.06
N PHE A 177 -10.84 -20.86 6.29
CA PHE A 177 -9.88 -21.05 7.37
C PHE A 177 -9.13 -22.39 7.29
N ASN A 178 -9.57 -23.31 6.41
CA ASN A 178 -8.98 -24.65 6.27
C ASN A 178 -7.96 -24.77 5.12
N GLN A 179 -7.73 -23.69 4.37
CA GLN A 179 -6.76 -23.64 3.28
C GLN A 179 -5.48 -22.91 3.71
N ASN A 180 -4.35 -23.31 3.11
CA ASN A 180 -3.10 -22.57 3.23
C ASN A 180 -3.27 -21.15 2.66
N ILE A 181 -2.50 -20.19 3.19
CA ILE A 181 -2.55 -18.80 2.69
C ILE A 181 -2.14 -18.77 1.21
N SER A 182 -1.13 -19.55 0.83
CA SER A 182 -0.70 -19.67 -0.57
C SER A 182 -1.82 -20.13 -1.51
N ASP A 183 -2.61 -21.13 -1.11
CA ASP A 183 -3.76 -21.64 -1.86
C ASP A 183 -4.88 -20.60 -1.97
N GLN A 184 -5.15 -19.88 -0.88
CA GLN A 184 -6.14 -18.80 -0.87
C GLN A 184 -5.74 -17.70 -1.84
N VAL A 185 -4.50 -17.23 -1.76
CA VAL A 185 -3.96 -16.21 -2.68
C VAL A 185 -4.02 -16.72 -4.12
N THR A 186 -3.60 -17.96 -4.38
CA THR A 186 -3.66 -18.55 -5.73
C THR A 186 -5.08 -18.61 -6.26
N SER A 187 -6.06 -18.98 -5.44
CA SER A 187 -7.48 -19.01 -5.80
C SER A 187 -8.01 -17.61 -6.13
N TYR A 188 -7.69 -16.61 -5.31
CA TYR A 188 -8.06 -15.21 -5.57
C TYR A 188 -7.40 -14.66 -6.84
N MET A 189 -6.15 -15.03 -7.10
CA MET A 189 -5.38 -14.59 -8.27
C MET A 189 -5.83 -15.27 -9.58
N ARG A 190 -6.74 -16.26 -9.55
CA ARG A 190 -7.34 -16.82 -10.78
C ARG A 190 -8.22 -15.82 -11.52
N ASP A 191 -8.88 -14.92 -10.78
CA ASP A 191 -9.68 -13.82 -11.33
C ASP A 191 -9.45 -12.55 -10.51
N PRO A 192 -8.33 -11.84 -10.74
CA PRO A 192 -7.97 -10.63 -9.99
C PRO A 192 -8.76 -9.41 -10.46
N SER A 193 -9.63 -9.53 -11.47
CA SER A 193 -10.31 -8.41 -12.15
C SER A 193 -11.06 -7.51 -11.16
N ARG A 194 -11.74 -8.11 -10.18
CA ARG A 194 -12.45 -7.36 -9.13
C ARG A 194 -11.53 -6.52 -8.26
N MET A 195 -10.34 -7.02 -7.94
CA MET A 195 -9.35 -6.30 -7.13
C MET A 195 -8.70 -5.19 -7.96
N ILE A 196 -8.26 -5.53 -9.18
CA ILE A 196 -7.66 -4.59 -10.14
C ILE A 196 -8.61 -3.41 -10.37
N ASN A 197 -9.90 -3.68 -10.63
CA ASN A 197 -10.89 -2.63 -10.87
C ASN A 197 -11.17 -1.73 -9.66
N ARG A 198 -10.92 -2.21 -8.43
CA ARG A 198 -10.99 -1.37 -7.22
C ARG A 198 -9.75 -0.50 -7.05
N MET A 199 -8.60 -0.97 -7.52
CA MET A 199 -7.35 -0.24 -7.47
C MET A 199 -7.27 0.82 -8.57
N HIS A 200 -7.95 0.67 -9.70
CA HIS A 200 -7.90 1.67 -10.76
C HIS A 200 -8.60 2.98 -10.36
N LEU A 201 -7.89 4.09 -10.53
CA LEU A 201 -8.41 5.43 -10.33
C LEU A 201 -9.13 5.91 -11.59
N ARG A 202 -10.13 6.76 -11.39
CA ARG A 202 -10.78 7.45 -12.50
C ARG A 202 -10.02 8.72 -12.83
N LYS A 203 -9.73 8.92 -14.12
CA LYS A 203 -9.11 10.16 -14.64
C LYS A 203 -9.82 11.41 -14.15
N SER A 204 -11.16 11.44 -14.19
CA SER A 204 -11.96 12.59 -13.73
C SER A 204 -11.75 12.97 -12.26
N THR A 205 -11.27 12.06 -11.43
CA THR A 205 -11.02 12.30 -10.00
C THR A 205 -9.59 12.81 -9.74
N LEU A 206 -8.70 12.66 -10.71
CA LEU A 206 -7.29 13.02 -10.66
C LEU A 206 -6.99 14.13 -11.68
N GLY A 207 -6.51 15.28 -11.22
CA GLY A 207 -5.95 16.27 -12.13
C GLY A 207 -4.61 15.80 -12.70
N VAL A 208 -4.64 15.10 -13.84
CA VAL A 208 -3.46 14.80 -14.66
C VAL A 208 -3.01 16.09 -15.35
N PHE A 209 -1.71 16.38 -15.36
CA PHE A 209 -1.23 17.62 -15.97
C PHE A 209 -1.42 17.63 -17.49
N GLY A 210 -1.87 18.76 -18.01
CA GLY A 210 -2.09 18.99 -19.45
C GLY A 210 -3.41 18.45 -19.97
N GLU A 211 -4.21 17.78 -19.15
CA GLU A 211 -5.58 17.39 -19.49
C GLU A 211 -6.53 18.50 -19.01
N GLU A 212 -7.25 19.13 -19.94
CA GLU A 212 -8.21 20.19 -19.57
C GLU A 212 -9.37 19.57 -18.77
N VAL A 213 -9.60 20.12 -17.57
CA VAL A 213 -10.75 19.74 -16.75
C VAL A 213 -12.00 20.39 -17.34
N GLY A 214 -12.51 19.82 -18.43
CA GLY A 214 -13.85 20.07 -18.94
C GLY A 214 -13.94 20.46 -20.42
N GLU A 215 -14.32 19.50 -21.27
CA GLU A 215 -15.24 19.71 -22.42
C GLU A 215 -15.81 18.37 -22.98
N HIS A 216 -16.04 17.38 -22.12
CA HIS A 216 -16.74 16.13 -22.49
C HIS A 216 -18.00 15.91 -21.64
N GLU A 217 -18.80 16.93 -21.37
CA GLU A 217 -20.17 16.73 -20.85
C GLU A 217 -21.17 16.31 -21.94
N ASN A 218 -20.78 16.22 -23.22
CA ASN A 218 -21.73 16.02 -24.33
C ASN A 218 -21.40 14.91 -25.35
N SER A 219 -20.50 13.98 -25.03
CA SER A 219 -20.23 12.82 -25.90
C SER A 219 -20.28 11.52 -25.11
N LYS A 220 -21.51 10.99 -24.97
CA LYS A 220 -21.81 9.60 -24.59
C LYS A 220 -21.04 9.09 -23.36
N GLU A 221 -21.44 9.54 -22.18
CA GLU A 221 -21.25 8.78 -20.94
C GLU A 221 -22.12 7.51 -20.93
N GLU A 222 -21.97 6.66 -21.95
CA GLU A 222 -22.40 5.27 -21.87
C GLU A 222 -21.27 4.51 -21.16
N HIS A 223 -21.41 4.38 -19.84
CA HIS A 223 -21.05 3.16 -19.13
C HIS A 223 -19.59 2.74 -18.92
N ASN A 224 -18.57 3.62 -18.97
CA ASN A 224 -17.26 3.27 -18.42
C ASN A 224 -17.22 3.46 -16.90
N THR A 225 -17.83 2.52 -16.18
CA THR A 225 -17.71 2.41 -14.71
C THR A 225 -16.31 1.98 -14.25
N GLU A 226 -15.47 1.53 -15.18
CA GLU A 226 -14.15 0.93 -14.99
C GLU A 226 -13.06 2.02 -14.94
N GLY A 227 -12.14 1.93 -13.98
CA GLY A 227 -11.05 2.91 -13.82
C GLY A 227 -9.99 2.81 -14.92
N ASP A 228 -9.11 3.81 -15.00
CA ASP A 228 -8.00 3.83 -15.95
C ASP A 228 -6.93 2.79 -15.57
N PRO A 229 -6.57 1.84 -16.45
CA PRO A 229 -5.58 0.81 -16.17
C PRO A 229 -4.19 1.31 -15.79
N GLU A 230 -3.81 2.52 -16.21
CA GLU A 230 -2.49 3.07 -15.91
C GLU A 230 -2.49 3.95 -14.64
N LEU A 231 -3.64 4.14 -13.99
CA LEU A 231 -3.76 4.92 -12.75
C LEU A 231 -4.14 4.01 -11.59
N ILE A 232 -3.23 3.81 -10.65
CA ILE A 232 -3.39 2.82 -9.58
C ILE A 232 -3.45 3.49 -8.20
N ASP A 233 -4.40 3.07 -7.36
CA ASP A 233 -4.53 3.40 -5.95
C ASP A 233 -4.35 2.15 -5.08
N ASP A 234 -3.33 2.18 -4.24
CA ASP A 234 -3.09 1.15 -3.23
C ASP A 234 -3.35 1.66 -1.79
N SER A 235 -4.10 2.77 -1.66
CA SER A 235 -4.37 3.44 -0.38
C SER A 235 -4.96 2.50 0.67
N GLU A 236 -5.81 1.54 0.31
CA GLU A 236 -6.36 0.56 1.27
C GLU A 236 -5.23 -0.28 1.90
N PHE A 237 -4.32 -0.80 1.08
CA PHE A 237 -3.17 -1.57 1.54
C PHE A 237 -2.21 -0.72 2.37
N TYR A 238 -1.89 0.49 1.88
CA TYR A 238 -1.07 1.46 2.63
C TYR A 238 -1.66 1.77 4.01
N GLN A 239 -2.96 2.04 4.08
CA GLN A 239 -3.64 2.36 5.33
C GLN A 239 -3.63 1.18 6.30
N GLN A 240 -3.76 -0.05 5.79
CA GLN A 240 -3.64 -1.25 6.61
C GLN A 240 -2.23 -1.38 7.20
N LEU A 241 -1.18 -1.26 6.37
CA LEU A 241 0.21 -1.31 6.85
C LEU A 241 0.51 -0.21 7.87
N LEU A 242 0.02 1.01 7.63
CA LEU A 242 0.20 2.12 8.55
C LEU A 242 -0.54 1.89 9.87
N LYS A 243 -1.76 1.35 9.82
CA LYS A 243 -2.53 1.02 11.02
C LYS A 243 -1.80 -0.03 11.85
N GLU A 244 -1.37 -1.12 11.24
CA GLU A 244 -0.63 -2.20 11.92
C GLU A 244 0.69 -1.71 12.51
N PHE A 245 1.45 -0.89 11.77
CA PHE A 245 2.68 -0.27 12.27
C PHE A 245 2.43 0.61 13.50
N LEU A 246 1.36 1.43 13.47
CA LEU A 246 1.02 2.28 14.60
C LEU A 246 0.52 1.49 15.82
N GLU A 247 -0.15 0.36 15.60
CA GLU A 247 -0.60 -0.54 16.66
C GLU A 247 0.57 -1.34 17.27
N SER A 248 1.63 -1.60 16.51
CA SER A 248 2.83 -2.32 16.98
C SER A 248 3.88 -1.42 17.66
N CYS A 249 3.74 -0.09 17.52
CA CYS A 249 4.57 0.88 18.23
C CYS A 249 4.11 1.00 19.69
N ASP A 250 4.83 0.36 20.61
CA ASP A 250 4.67 0.63 22.05
C ASP A 250 4.95 2.11 22.33
N ALA A 251 4.08 2.75 23.12
CA ALA A 251 4.10 4.19 23.43
C ALA A 251 5.36 4.70 24.18
N GLY A 252 6.41 3.89 24.29
CA GLY A 252 7.61 4.17 25.08
C GLY A 252 8.97 3.92 24.40
N ALA A 253 9.05 3.50 23.13
CA ALA A 253 10.33 3.13 22.51
C ALA A 253 10.61 3.76 21.13
N SER A 254 11.39 4.86 21.15
CA SER A 254 12.17 5.43 20.04
C SER A 254 11.41 6.03 18.84
N GLU A 255 12.18 6.64 17.91
CA GLU A 255 11.84 7.51 16.75
C GLU A 255 10.56 7.19 15.94
N SER A 256 10.06 5.95 15.99
CA SER A 256 8.75 5.53 15.47
C SER A 256 7.57 6.35 16.03
N ALA A 257 7.73 6.89 17.25
CA ALA A 257 6.81 7.82 17.88
C ALA A 257 6.55 9.12 17.07
N PHE A 258 7.47 9.53 16.19
CA PHE A 258 7.31 10.76 15.38
C PHE A 258 6.11 10.67 14.42
N TYR A 259 5.88 9.49 13.83
CA TYR A 259 4.74 9.26 12.93
C TYR A 259 3.43 9.05 13.70
N ALA A 260 3.47 8.41 14.86
CA ALA A 260 2.31 8.24 15.75
C ALA A 260 1.81 9.59 16.31
N LEU A 261 2.72 10.50 16.69
CA LEU A 261 2.37 11.84 17.16
C LEU A 261 1.62 12.67 16.11
N LYS A 262 1.87 12.43 14.82
CA LYS A 262 1.21 13.16 13.72
C LYS A 262 -0.30 12.87 13.64
N LYS A 263 -0.78 11.75 14.20
CA LYS A 263 -2.22 11.43 14.33
C LYS A 263 -2.90 12.24 15.44
N HIS A 264 -2.14 12.82 16.37
CA HIS A 264 -2.64 13.82 17.31
C HIS A 264 -2.69 15.24 16.74
N GLN A 265 -2.41 15.43 15.44
CA GLN A 265 -2.98 16.59 14.76
C GLN A 265 -4.48 16.35 14.64
N HIS A 266 -5.25 17.10 15.44
CA HIS A 266 -6.70 17.13 15.37
C HIS A 266 -7.12 17.06 13.91
N LYS A 267 -7.80 15.98 13.51
CA LYS A 267 -8.34 15.78 12.15
C LYS A 267 -8.73 17.15 11.62
N LYS A 268 -8.07 17.66 10.56
CA LYS A 268 -8.41 18.96 9.98
C LYS A 268 -9.91 18.90 9.72
N ARG A 269 -10.68 19.54 10.61
CA ARG A 269 -12.12 19.59 10.49
C ARG A 269 -12.33 20.20 9.12
N LYS A 270 -13.11 19.53 8.26
CA LYS A 270 -13.56 20.11 6.99
C LYS A 270 -13.93 21.56 7.30
N LEU A 271 -13.56 22.51 6.44
CA LEU A 271 -13.94 23.91 6.60
C LEU A 271 -15.47 23.98 6.46
N VAL A 272 -16.15 23.64 7.55
CA VAL A 272 -17.60 23.64 7.67
C VAL A 272 -17.96 25.10 7.87
N ASP A 273 -18.73 25.64 6.94
CA ASP A 273 -19.32 26.97 7.04
C ASP A 273 -20.05 27.09 8.39
N ARG A 274 -19.41 27.72 9.38
CA ARG A 274 -19.94 27.86 10.74
C ARG A 274 -21.21 28.70 10.76
N ARG A 275 -21.43 29.53 9.74
CA ARG A 275 -22.65 30.30 9.49
C ARG A 275 -23.79 29.44 8.95
N ALA A 276 -23.51 28.28 8.37
CA ALA A 276 -24.56 27.34 7.97
C ALA A 276 -25.28 26.72 9.17
N SER A 277 -24.67 26.72 10.37
CA SER A 277 -25.33 26.27 11.61
C SER A 277 -26.30 27.34 12.12
N LYS A 278 -27.53 26.90 12.47
CA LYS A 278 -28.58 27.72 13.10
C LYS A 278 -29.16 28.83 12.18
N SER A 279 -29.45 28.48 10.92
CA SER A 279 -30.21 29.33 9.97
C SER A 279 -29.63 30.72 9.70
N ARG A 280 -28.31 30.93 9.89
CA ARG A 280 -27.62 32.20 9.62
C ARG A 280 -27.17 32.35 8.16
N LYS A 281 -27.47 31.36 7.32
CA LYS A 281 -27.26 31.35 5.87
C LYS A 281 -28.58 30.97 5.20
N ILE A 282 -29.03 31.78 4.25
CA ILE A 282 -30.25 31.51 3.47
C ILE A 282 -29.98 30.25 2.62
N ARG A 283 -30.92 29.30 2.68
CA ARG A 283 -30.90 28.08 1.87
C ARG A 283 -32.16 28.04 1.05
N TYR A 284 -32.02 27.82 -0.26
CA TYR A 284 -33.16 27.67 -1.15
C TYR A 284 -33.63 26.22 -1.13
N HIS A 285 -34.40 25.87 -0.09
CA HIS A 285 -35.12 24.60 0.00
C HIS A 285 -36.62 24.86 0.04
N VAL A 286 -37.38 24.06 -0.69
CA VAL A 286 -38.84 24.12 -0.66
C VAL A 286 -39.32 23.50 0.66
N HIS A 287 -40.09 24.27 1.42
CA HIS A 287 -40.72 23.79 2.66
C HIS A 287 -42.18 23.41 2.37
N GLU A 288 -42.48 22.12 2.29
CA GLU A 288 -43.81 21.62 1.89
C GLU A 288 -44.96 22.16 2.75
N LYS A 289 -44.75 22.35 4.07
CA LYS A 289 -45.79 22.83 4.99
C LYS A 289 -46.23 24.28 4.75
N ILE A 290 -45.40 25.07 4.09
CA ILE A 290 -45.70 26.48 3.75
C ILE A 290 -45.92 26.68 2.24
N ALA A 291 -45.72 25.62 1.45
CA ALA A 291 -46.14 25.63 0.06
C ALA A 291 -47.67 25.78 0.01
N ASN A 292 -48.16 26.68 -0.84
CA ASN A 292 -49.60 27.00 -0.96
C ASN A 292 -50.23 27.56 0.32
N PHE A 293 -49.46 28.17 1.23
CA PHE A 293 -50.00 28.74 2.47
C PHE A 293 -51.00 29.88 2.24
N MET A 294 -50.79 30.70 1.19
CA MET A 294 -51.71 31.76 0.78
C MET A 294 -51.81 31.83 -0.74
N ALA A 295 -53.02 32.10 -1.23
CA ALA A 295 -53.21 32.44 -2.63
C ALA A 295 -52.72 33.88 -2.90
N PRO A 296 -52.10 34.16 -4.06
CA PRO A 296 -51.66 35.49 -4.40
C PRO A 296 -52.86 36.43 -4.53
N VAL A 297 -52.84 37.53 -3.78
CA VAL A 297 -53.82 38.62 -3.91
C VAL A 297 -53.22 39.67 -4.85
N PRO A 298 -53.86 39.98 -5.99
CA PRO A 298 -53.34 40.98 -6.90
C PRO A 298 -53.29 42.34 -6.22
N MET A 299 -52.10 42.94 -6.17
CA MET A 299 -51.95 44.31 -5.71
C MET A 299 -52.45 45.24 -6.82
N VAL A 300 -53.45 46.07 -6.50
CA VAL A 300 -53.87 47.16 -7.38
C VAL A 300 -52.83 48.27 -7.27
N ILE A 301 -51.91 48.30 -8.22
CA ILE A 301 -50.90 49.35 -8.30
C ILE A 301 -51.59 50.64 -8.78
N PRO A 302 -51.44 51.76 -8.05
CA PRO A 302 -52.00 53.03 -8.48
C PRO A 302 -51.48 53.43 -9.88
N PRO A 303 -52.32 54.01 -10.76
CA PRO A 303 -51.91 54.37 -12.13
C PRO A 303 -50.72 55.33 -12.21
N MET A 304 -50.48 56.10 -11.14
CA MET A 304 -49.37 57.04 -11.01
C MET A 304 -48.03 56.38 -10.62
N ALA A 305 -48.03 55.13 -10.17
CA ALA A 305 -46.84 54.48 -9.62
C ALA A 305 -45.69 54.30 -10.63
N PRO A 306 -45.93 53.92 -11.91
CA PRO A 306 -44.84 53.81 -12.89
C PRO A 306 -44.10 55.14 -13.10
N LYS A 307 -44.85 56.23 -13.29
CA LYS A 307 -44.29 57.59 -13.44
C LYS A 307 -43.55 58.06 -12.20
N LEU A 308 -44.03 57.66 -11.02
CA LEU A 308 -43.37 57.96 -9.75
C LEU A 308 -42.05 57.20 -9.60
N PHE A 309 -42.01 55.90 -9.95
CA PHE A 309 -40.79 55.09 -9.88
C PHE A 309 -39.73 55.52 -10.89
N GLU A 310 -40.15 55.92 -12.10
CA GLU A 310 -39.25 56.49 -13.12
C GLU A 310 -38.55 57.78 -12.65
N ASN A 311 -39.22 58.57 -11.82
CA ASN A 311 -38.74 59.87 -11.36
C ASN A 311 -38.33 59.89 -9.88
N LEU A 312 -38.26 58.72 -9.23
CA LEU A 312 -38.10 58.62 -7.77
C LEU A 312 -36.83 59.31 -7.26
N PHE A 313 -35.79 59.34 -8.08
CA PHE A 313 -34.51 59.99 -7.79
C PHE A 313 -34.12 61.06 -8.84
N GLY A 314 -35.09 61.56 -9.61
CA GLY A 314 -34.90 62.72 -10.50
C GLY A 314 -34.17 62.46 -11.83
N MET A 315 -34.12 61.21 -12.32
CA MET A 315 -33.38 60.88 -13.55
C MET A 315 -34.18 61.03 -14.86
N GLY A 316 -35.49 61.30 -14.79
CA GLY A 316 -36.37 61.26 -15.98
C GLY A 316 -36.30 62.45 -16.96
N ASN A 317 -35.36 63.39 -16.81
CA ASN A 317 -35.22 64.52 -17.72
C ASN A 317 -33.90 64.59 -18.49
N GLN A 318 -33.13 63.50 -18.57
CA GLN A 318 -32.05 63.43 -19.57
C GLN A 318 -32.65 63.00 -20.92
N LYS A 319 -33.26 63.96 -21.62
CA LYS A 319 -33.43 63.83 -23.07
C LYS A 319 -32.04 63.71 -23.67
N SER A 320 -31.72 62.56 -24.24
CA SER A 320 -30.54 62.39 -25.08
C SER A 320 -30.65 63.32 -26.28
N THR A 321 -30.02 64.50 -26.20
CA THR A 321 -29.70 65.30 -27.37
C THR A 321 -28.63 64.56 -28.16
N THR A 322 -29.04 63.72 -29.10
CA THR A 322 -28.23 63.38 -30.28
C THR A 322 -27.94 64.69 -31.02
N ALA A 323 -26.68 65.10 -31.00
CA ALA A 323 -26.17 66.19 -31.84
C ALA A 323 -25.94 65.66 -33.26
N GLU A 324 -26.47 66.38 -34.24
CA GLU A 324 -26.09 66.31 -35.66
C GLU A 324 -24.64 66.75 -35.88
#